data_AF-A0A1F7TFE9-F1
#
_entry.id   AF-A0A1F7TFE9-F1
#
_cell.length_a   1.000
_cell.length_b   1.000
_cell.length_c   1.000
_cell.angle_alpha   90.00
_cell.angle_beta   90.00
_cell.angle_gamma   90.00
#
_symmetry.space_group_name_H-M   'P 1'
#
loop_
_entity.id
_entity.type
_entity.pdbx_description
1 polymer ?
#
loop_
_entity_poly.entity_id
_entity_poly.type
_entity_poly.pdbx_seq_one_letter_code
_entity_poly.pdbx_strand_id
1 'polypeptide(L)'
;MRRKRGKCIKICTEWANSGQDTGGVTGQAAAKVDCRLVADQDPQKIMACIRRHLDKHGFGDIEVVNMGHGSFPSKSDPDSDIVKACERACRRVYGQDPPVNPFGTGSTPVWSVIRHLKIPVVSTGVGKLTARTHSANENLKVADLIQGAKYMAAILEEFGAT
;
A
#
# COMPACT_ATOMS: atom_id res chain seq x y z
N MET A 1 -7.90 -20.01 -6.01
CA MET A 1 -7.12 -18.79 -5.70
C MET A 1 -6.71 -18.80 -4.22
N ARG A 2 -5.42 -18.98 -3.91
CA ARG A 2 -4.93 -19.09 -2.51
C ARG A 2 -4.99 -17.71 -1.85
N ARG A 3 -5.84 -17.52 -0.84
CA ARG A 3 -5.97 -16.26 -0.09
C ARG A 3 -4.62 -15.95 0.58
N LYS A 4 -3.83 -15.00 0.05
CA LYS A 4 -2.64 -14.47 0.74
C LYS A 4 -3.12 -13.73 1.99
N ARG A 5 -3.03 -14.37 3.16
CA ARG A 5 -3.36 -13.78 4.48
C ARG A 5 -2.12 -13.50 5.32
N GLY A 6 -1.01 -13.14 4.67
CA GLY A 6 0.23 -12.81 5.36
C GLY A 6 0.12 -11.41 5.98
N LYS A 7 0.20 -11.32 7.31
CA LYS A 7 0.46 -10.04 7.99
C LYS A 7 1.94 -9.73 7.86
N CYS A 8 2.29 -8.47 7.62
CA CYS A 8 3.68 -8.05 7.54
C CYS A 8 3.92 -6.90 8.53
N ILE A 9 4.92 -7.08 9.38
CA ILE A 9 5.47 -6.02 10.22
C ILE A 9 6.84 -5.70 9.64
N LYS A 10 7.06 -4.43 9.31
CA LYS A 10 8.35 -3.94 8.84
C LYS A 10 8.90 -2.97 9.88
N ILE A 11 10.16 -3.18 10.25
CA ILE A 11 10.93 -2.18 11.00
C ILE A 11 11.61 -1.31 9.94
N CYS A 12 11.25 -0.03 9.91
CA CYS A 12 11.71 0.90 8.86
C CYS A 12 13.00 1.62 9.23
N THR A 13 13.26 1.82 10.52
CA THR A 13 14.47 2.47 11.01
C THR A 13 14.67 2.12 12.48
N GLU A 14 15.91 1.81 12.83
CA GLU A 14 16.42 1.82 14.20
C GLU A 14 17.33 3.03 14.33
N TRP A 15 17.13 3.82 15.39
CA TRP A 15 18.00 4.95 15.70
C TRP A 15 18.38 4.86 17.18
N ALA A 16 19.65 4.53 17.42
CA ALA A 16 20.30 4.74 18.70
C ALA A 16 21.19 5.97 18.52
N ASN A 17 21.07 6.95 19.40
CA ASN A 17 21.83 8.19 19.30
C ASN A 17 23.29 7.90 19.68
N SER A 18 24.07 7.32 18.75
CA SER A 18 25.50 7.08 18.94
C SER A 18 26.25 8.33 18.49
N GLY A 19 26.35 9.31 19.38
CA GLY A 19 27.41 10.30 19.26
C GLY A 19 28.74 9.56 19.36
N GLN A 20 29.40 9.31 18.22
CA GLN A 20 30.82 8.98 17.98
C GLN A 20 31.64 8.12 18.98
N ASP A 21 31.07 7.43 19.96
CA ASP A 21 31.80 6.59 20.90
C ASP A 21 31.41 5.13 20.73
N THR A 22 32.33 4.34 20.17
CA THR A 22 32.19 2.91 19.89
C THR A 22 32.25 2.00 21.13
N GLY A 23 32.00 2.56 22.33
CA GLY A 23 32.06 1.83 23.60
C GLY A 23 31.03 2.23 24.68
N GLY A 24 30.03 3.06 24.37
CA GLY A 24 29.06 3.59 25.37
C GLY A 24 27.66 2.98 25.30
N VAL A 25 27.02 2.81 26.47
CA VAL A 25 25.58 2.57 26.59
C VAL A 25 24.84 3.87 26.27
N THR A 26 23.94 3.87 25.29
CA THR A 26 23.14 5.05 24.94
C THR A 26 21.98 5.24 25.91
N GLY A 27 21.69 6.49 26.27
CA GLY A 27 20.60 6.82 27.21
C GLY A 27 19.19 6.75 26.61
N GLN A 28 19.07 6.64 25.28
CA GLN A 28 17.80 6.61 24.56
C GLN A 28 17.92 5.78 23.27
N ALA A 29 16.88 5.01 22.97
CA ALA A 29 16.73 4.26 21.73
C ALA A 29 15.30 4.40 21.20
N ALA A 30 15.15 4.46 19.87
CA ALA A 30 13.85 4.51 19.22
C ALA A 30 13.81 3.58 18.00
N ALA A 31 12.63 3.02 17.74
CA ALA A 31 12.37 2.19 16.58
C ALA A 31 11.08 2.64 15.88
N LYS A 32 11.12 2.68 14.54
CA LYS A 32 9.93 2.94 13.72
C LYS A 32 9.37 1.64 13.16
N VAL A 33 8.17 1.29 13.58
CA VAL A 33 7.45 0.08 13.14
C VAL A 33 6.30 0.45 12.21
N ASP A 34 6.23 -0.21 11.05
CA ASP A 34 5.16 -0.12 10.06
C ASP A 34 4.41 -1.45 10.01
N CYS A 35 3.10 -1.43 10.28
CA CYS A 35 2.24 -2.61 10.24
C CYS A 35 1.36 -2.58 8.99
N ARG A 36 1.55 -3.55 8.08
CA ARG A 36 0.67 -3.71 6.91
C ARG A 36 -0.59 -4.46 7.30
N LEU A 37 -1.71 -3.76 7.19
CA LEU A 37 -3.02 -4.27 7.56
C LEU A 37 -3.68 -5.01 6.39
N VAL A 38 -4.37 -6.12 6.72
CA VAL A 38 -5.23 -6.84 5.79
C VAL A 38 -6.70 -6.47 6.03
N ALA A 39 -7.58 -6.81 5.09
CA ALA A 39 -9.02 -6.51 5.17
C ALA A 39 -9.61 -6.75 6.57
N ASP A 40 -10.52 -5.85 6.96
CA ASP A 40 -11.26 -5.85 8.23
C ASP A 40 -10.42 -5.59 9.50
N GLN A 41 -9.12 -5.26 9.36
CA GLN A 41 -8.33 -4.78 10.49
C GLN A 41 -8.54 -3.28 10.75
N ASP A 42 -8.50 -2.94 12.04
CA ASP A 42 -8.60 -1.58 12.54
C ASP A 42 -7.20 -1.13 13.06
N PRO A 43 -6.64 -0.03 12.53
CA PRO A 43 -5.34 0.48 12.96
C PRO A 43 -5.23 0.72 14.47
N GLN A 44 -6.28 1.26 15.10
CA GLN A 44 -6.30 1.55 16.53
C GLN A 44 -6.27 0.27 17.35
N LYS A 45 -7.03 -0.76 16.94
CA LYS A 45 -6.99 -2.07 17.59
C LYS A 45 -5.62 -2.72 17.48
N ILE A 46 -4.92 -2.54 16.36
CA ILE A 46 -3.56 -3.08 16.18
C ILE A 46 -2.57 -2.36 17.08
N MET A 47 -2.65 -1.03 17.20
CA MET A 47 -1.84 -0.28 18.17
C MET A 47 -2.08 -0.75 19.61
N ALA A 48 -3.34 -0.93 20.01
CA ALA A 48 -3.68 -1.45 21.34
C ALA A 48 -3.15 -2.88 21.55
N CYS A 49 -3.10 -3.71 20.50
CA CYS A 49 -2.48 -5.03 20.57
C CYS A 49 -0.96 -4.96 20.77
N ILE A 50 -0.27 -4.01 20.13
CA ILE A 50 1.17 -3.79 20.30
C ILE A 50 1.46 -3.36 21.74
N ARG A 51 0.74 -2.36 22.26
CA ARG A 51 0.89 -1.90 23.66
C ARG A 51 0.70 -3.05 24.65
N ARG A 52 -0.41 -3.79 24.54
CA ARG A 52 -0.69 -4.95 25.40
C ARG A 52 0.40 -6.04 25.31
N HIS A 53 0.97 -6.24 24.11
CA HIS A 53 2.06 -7.20 23.95
C HIS A 53 3.31 -6.74 24.71
N LEU A 54 3.69 -5.47 24.60
CA LEU A 54 4.82 -4.90 25.35
C LEU A 54 4.60 -4.99 26.87
N ASP A 55 3.39 -4.64 27.35
CA ASP A 55 3.03 -4.74 28.77
C ASP A 55 3.18 -6.17 29.29
N LYS A 56 2.66 -7.15 28.54
CA LYS A 56 2.74 -8.58 28.92
C LYS A 56 4.17 -9.06 29.07
N HIS A 57 5.11 -8.47 28.35
CA HIS A 57 6.53 -8.83 28.37
C HIS A 57 7.38 -7.93 29.27
N GLY A 58 6.77 -7.03 30.05
CA GLY A 58 7.46 -6.19 31.02
C GLY A 58 8.05 -4.89 30.45
N PHE A 59 7.75 -4.55 29.20
CA PHE A 59 8.25 -3.35 28.52
C PHE A 59 7.32 -2.13 28.73
N GLY A 60 6.91 -1.89 29.97
CA GLY A 60 6.02 -0.78 30.34
C GLY A 60 6.65 0.61 30.17
N ASP A 61 7.98 0.66 30.12
CA ASP A 61 8.83 1.83 29.92
C ASP A 61 8.89 2.31 28.47
N ILE A 62 8.54 1.46 27.50
CA ILE A 62 8.56 1.83 26.08
C ILE A 62 7.32 2.69 25.73
N GLU A 63 7.54 3.92 25.28
CA GLU A 63 6.48 4.76 24.72
C GLU A 63 6.08 4.29 23.31
N VAL A 64 4.76 4.23 23.02
CA VAL A 64 4.23 3.89 21.69
C VAL A 64 3.49 5.09 21.12
N VAL A 65 4.12 5.77 20.17
CA VAL A 65 3.57 6.97 19.52
C VAL A 65 2.99 6.61 18.14
N ASN A 66 1.78 7.08 17.84
CA ASN A 66 1.24 6.99 16.49
C ASN A 66 1.87 8.06 15.59
N MET A 67 2.76 7.64 14.69
CA MET A 67 3.46 8.52 13.74
C MET A 67 2.67 8.81 12.45
N GLY A 68 1.42 8.33 12.30
CA GLY A 68 0.67 8.49 11.06
C GLY A 68 -0.85 8.44 11.20
N HIS A 69 -1.55 8.70 10.10
CA HIS A 69 -3.01 8.84 10.06
C HIS A 69 -3.79 7.51 10.14
N GLY A 70 -3.16 6.39 10.51
CA GLY A 70 -3.84 5.09 10.64
C GLY A 70 -4.64 4.70 9.38
N SER A 71 -3.97 4.22 8.33
CA SER A 71 -4.69 3.87 7.10
C SER A 71 -5.47 2.57 7.29
N PHE A 72 -6.78 2.62 7.02
CA PHE A 72 -7.57 1.42 6.93
C PHE A 72 -7.23 0.62 5.67
N PRO A 73 -7.33 -0.72 5.72
CA PRO A 73 -7.28 -1.57 4.55
C PRO A 73 -8.58 -1.39 3.74
N SER A 74 -8.46 -1.39 2.41
CA SER A 74 -9.59 -1.33 1.49
C SER A 74 -9.43 -2.32 0.34
N LYS A 75 -10.58 -2.69 -0.22
CA LYS A 75 -10.70 -3.58 -1.37
C LYS A 75 -11.87 -3.07 -2.20
N SER A 76 -11.66 -2.93 -3.50
CA SER A 76 -12.74 -2.69 -4.46
C SER A 76 -13.38 -3.99 -4.88
N ASP A 77 -14.64 -3.92 -5.29
CA ASP A 77 -15.34 -5.03 -5.92
C ASP A 77 -14.67 -5.37 -7.27
N PRO A 78 -14.09 -6.58 -7.44
CA PRO A 78 -13.49 -6.97 -8.71
C PRO A 78 -14.52 -7.05 -9.86
N ASP A 79 -15.81 -7.15 -9.57
CA ASP A 79 -16.85 -7.28 -10.59
C ASP A 79 -17.51 -5.93 -10.95
N SER A 80 -16.99 -4.82 -10.43
CA SER A 80 -17.49 -3.48 -10.71
C SER A 80 -17.25 -3.04 -12.17
N ASP A 81 -18.11 -2.15 -12.66
CA ASP A 81 -18.08 -1.74 -14.08
C ASP A 81 -16.78 -1.03 -14.45
N ILE A 82 -16.18 -0.29 -13.53
CA ILE A 82 -14.87 0.33 -13.72
C ILE A 82 -13.75 -0.71 -13.86
N VAL A 83 -13.84 -1.87 -13.20
CA VAL A 83 -12.87 -2.97 -13.39
C VAL A 83 -13.05 -3.57 -14.77
N LYS A 84 -14.29 -3.87 -15.17
CA LYS A 84 -14.59 -4.42 -16.50
C LYS A 84 -14.16 -3.47 -17.62
N ALA A 85 -14.37 -2.16 -17.45
CA ALA A 85 -13.90 -1.14 -18.39
C ALA A 85 -12.36 -1.15 -18.50
N CYS A 86 -11.64 -1.23 -17.38
CA CYS A 86 -10.19 -1.40 -17.39
C CYS A 86 -9.75 -2.67 -18.13
N GLU A 87 -10.42 -3.80 -17.93
CA GLU A 87 -10.11 -5.05 -18.63
C GLU A 87 -10.32 -4.95 -20.14
N ARG A 88 -11.44 -4.37 -20.59
CA ARG A 88 -11.70 -4.14 -22.02
C ARG A 88 -10.66 -3.19 -22.64
N ALA A 89 -10.39 -2.08 -21.96
CA ALA A 89 -9.39 -1.12 -22.41
C ALA A 89 -7.98 -1.74 -22.47
N CYS A 90 -7.64 -2.63 -21.53
CA CYS A 90 -6.35 -3.32 -21.53
C CYS A 90 -6.24 -4.29 -22.72
N ARG A 91 -7.28 -5.09 -22.99
CA ARG A 91 -7.33 -5.95 -24.19
C ARG A 91 -7.20 -5.14 -25.48
N ARG A 92 -7.86 -3.98 -25.57
CA ARG A 92 -7.80 -3.09 -26.74
C ARG A 92 -6.42 -2.49 -26.97
N VAL A 93 -5.75 -2.03 -25.90
CA VAL A 93 -4.50 -1.26 -26.00
C VAL A 93 -3.26 -2.15 -25.94
N TYR A 94 -3.29 -3.24 -25.19
CA TYR A 94 -2.15 -4.13 -24.97
C TYR A 94 -2.34 -5.54 -25.57
N GLY A 95 -3.54 -5.90 -26.04
CA GLY A 95 -3.78 -7.20 -26.67
C GLY A 95 -3.80 -8.39 -25.71
N GLN A 96 -3.91 -8.15 -24.41
CA GLN A 96 -3.85 -9.19 -23.38
C GLN A 96 -4.81 -8.90 -22.22
N ASP A 97 -5.18 -9.94 -21.48
CA ASP A 97 -5.96 -9.78 -20.24
C ASP A 97 -5.08 -9.27 -19.09
N PRO A 98 -5.52 -8.25 -18.35
CA PRO A 98 -4.77 -7.76 -17.20
C PRO A 98 -4.95 -8.70 -16.00
N PRO A 99 -3.92 -8.86 -15.16
CA PRO A 99 -4.09 -9.51 -13.87
C PRO A 99 -4.91 -8.61 -12.93
N VAL A 100 -6.08 -9.07 -12.50
CA VAL A 100 -6.90 -8.36 -11.49
C VAL A 100 -6.40 -8.72 -10.08
N ASN A 101 -5.82 -7.73 -9.40
CA ASN A 101 -5.41 -7.87 -8.01
C ASN A 101 -6.28 -6.98 -7.10
N PRO A 102 -7.17 -7.57 -6.28
CA PRO A 102 -8.06 -6.81 -5.40
C PRO A 102 -7.34 -6.14 -4.22
N PHE A 103 -6.06 -6.42 -4.01
CA PHE A 103 -5.25 -5.86 -2.93
C PHE A 103 -4.08 -5.06 -3.49
N GLY A 104 -4.01 -3.77 -3.17
CA GLY A 104 -2.83 -2.96 -3.46
C GLY A 104 -1.62 -3.42 -2.64
N THR A 105 -0.41 -3.26 -3.18
CA THR A 105 0.87 -3.53 -2.49
C THR A 105 1.37 -2.35 -1.66
N GLY A 106 0.69 -1.20 -1.73
CA GLY A 106 1.01 0.02 -0.99
C GLY A 106 -0.17 0.54 -0.17
N SER A 107 0.09 1.53 0.67
CA SER A 107 -0.95 2.24 1.43
C SER A 107 -1.35 3.49 0.65
N THR A 108 -2.60 3.55 0.21
CA THR A 108 -3.17 4.73 -0.45
C THR A 108 -4.41 5.19 0.33
N PRO A 109 -4.78 6.48 0.27
CA PRO A 109 -5.97 7.00 0.95
C PRO A 109 -7.28 6.53 0.30
N VAL A 110 -7.23 5.61 -0.68
CA VAL A 110 -8.39 5.06 -1.39
C VAL A 110 -9.42 4.42 -0.45
N TRP A 111 -8.99 3.98 0.73
CA TRP A 111 -9.90 3.46 1.75
C TRP A 111 -10.99 4.46 2.15
N SER A 112 -10.73 5.77 2.15
CA SER A 112 -11.72 6.77 2.53
C SER A 112 -12.84 6.85 1.49
N VAL A 113 -12.48 6.86 0.21
CA VAL A 113 -13.43 6.83 -0.92
C VAL A 113 -14.28 5.56 -0.88
N ILE A 114 -13.65 4.39 -0.78
CA ILE A 114 -14.38 3.11 -0.79
C ILE A 114 -15.26 2.98 0.45
N ARG A 115 -14.75 3.32 1.64
CA ARG A 115 -15.52 3.13 2.89
C ARG A 115 -16.62 4.16 3.07
N HIS A 116 -16.35 5.44 2.78
CA HIS A 116 -17.28 6.53 3.04
C HIS A 116 -18.21 6.81 1.86
N LEU A 117 -17.69 6.81 0.62
CA LEU A 117 -18.48 7.11 -0.57
C LEU A 117 -19.05 5.87 -1.26
N LYS A 118 -18.58 4.67 -0.90
CA LYS A 118 -19.00 3.39 -1.51
C LYS A 118 -18.75 3.31 -3.03
N ILE A 119 -17.79 4.10 -3.52
CA ILE A 119 -17.41 4.12 -4.94
C ILE A 119 -16.27 3.12 -5.16
N PRO A 120 -16.42 2.14 -6.09
CA PRO A 120 -15.31 1.27 -6.49
C PRO A 120 -14.17 2.07 -7.11
N VAL A 121 -12.94 1.76 -6.71
CA VAL A 121 -11.73 2.45 -7.23
C VAL A 121 -10.77 1.43 -7.81
N VAL A 122 -10.26 1.71 -9.01
CA VAL A 122 -9.22 0.91 -9.66
C VAL A 122 -7.93 1.72 -9.70
N SER A 123 -6.81 1.08 -9.35
CA SER A 123 -5.48 1.65 -9.53
C SER A 123 -4.81 0.99 -10.73
N THR A 124 -4.48 1.81 -11.73
CA THR A 124 -3.78 1.40 -12.95
C THR A 124 -2.65 2.38 -13.23
N GLY A 125 -1.66 1.97 -14.02
CA GLY A 125 -0.51 2.83 -14.33
C GLY A 125 0.48 2.19 -15.28
N VAL A 126 1.60 2.88 -15.45
CA VAL A 126 2.67 2.53 -16.42
C VAL A 126 3.92 1.93 -15.77
N GLY A 127 3.90 1.79 -14.44
CA GLY A 127 5.04 1.30 -13.67
C GLY A 127 5.36 -0.16 -14.00
N LYS A 128 6.64 -0.44 -14.26
CA LYS A 128 7.18 -1.80 -14.37
C LYS A 128 7.82 -2.24 -13.06
N LEU A 129 7.98 -3.55 -12.88
CA LEU A 129 8.70 -4.11 -11.72
C LEU A 129 10.14 -3.58 -11.60
N THR A 130 10.75 -3.22 -12.73
CA THR A 130 12.11 -2.67 -12.83
C THR A 130 12.17 -1.14 -12.69
N ALA A 131 11.04 -0.48 -12.46
CA ALA A 131 10.97 0.99 -12.44
C ALA A 131 11.71 1.62 -11.25
N ARG A 132 12.12 0.83 -10.24
CA ARG A 132 12.80 1.31 -9.03
C ARG A 132 12.00 2.39 -8.29
N THR A 133 10.67 2.23 -8.23
CA THR A 133 9.77 3.14 -7.53
C THR A 133 10.21 3.32 -6.07
N HIS A 134 10.32 4.56 -5.62
CA HIS A 134 10.86 4.92 -4.29
C HIS A 134 12.33 4.50 -4.06
N SER A 135 13.12 4.36 -5.11
CA SER A 135 14.56 4.04 -5.04
C SER A 135 15.36 4.93 -5.99
N ALA A 136 16.69 4.96 -5.81
CA ALA A 136 17.57 5.72 -6.69
C ALA A 136 17.43 5.26 -8.15
N ASN A 137 17.51 6.22 -9.09
CA ASN A 137 17.34 5.99 -10.53
C ASN A 137 15.97 5.36 -10.89
N GLU A 138 14.91 5.91 -10.30
CA GLU A 138 13.53 5.63 -10.72
C GLU A 138 13.37 5.96 -12.21
N ASN A 139 12.75 5.06 -12.97
CA ASN A 139 12.72 5.15 -14.43
C ASN A 139 11.42 4.62 -15.05
N LEU A 140 11.13 5.13 -16.24
CA LEU A 140 10.00 4.74 -17.08
C LEU A 140 10.42 4.86 -18.55
N LYS A 141 10.02 3.91 -19.40
CA LYS A 141 10.23 4.06 -20.85
C LYS A 141 9.21 5.03 -21.43
N VAL A 142 9.65 5.93 -22.30
CA VAL A 142 8.77 6.87 -23.01
C VAL A 142 7.65 6.15 -23.75
N ALA A 143 7.95 5.01 -24.38
CA ALA A 143 6.94 4.18 -25.05
C ALA A 143 5.84 3.68 -24.09
N ASP A 144 6.21 3.31 -22.84
CA ASP A 144 5.23 2.86 -21.84
C ASP A 144 4.35 4.03 -21.37
N LEU A 145 4.91 5.24 -21.27
CA LEU A 145 4.15 6.46 -20.96
C LEU A 145 3.10 6.75 -22.05
N ILE A 146 3.51 6.70 -23.33
CA ILE A 146 2.61 6.92 -24.47
C ILE A 146 1.51 5.85 -24.50
N GLN A 147 1.88 4.58 -24.31
CA GLN A 147 0.90 3.49 -24.28
C GLN A 147 -0.05 3.61 -23.10
N GLY A 148 0.45 4.05 -21.93
CA GLY A 148 -0.36 4.34 -20.76
C GLY A 148 -1.35 5.49 -20.97
N ALA A 149 -0.96 6.54 -21.71
CA ALA A 149 -1.89 7.61 -22.07
C ALA A 149 -3.03 7.10 -22.96
N LYS A 150 -2.70 6.25 -23.95
CA LYS A 150 -3.72 5.57 -24.77
C LYS A 150 -4.62 4.67 -23.94
N TYR A 151 -4.05 3.96 -22.96
CA TYR A 151 -4.81 3.12 -22.05
C TYR A 151 -5.77 3.94 -21.18
N MET A 152 -5.33 5.07 -20.63
CA MET A 152 -6.21 5.96 -19.87
C MET A 152 -7.37 6.48 -20.72
N ALA A 153 -7.09 6.91 -21.95
CA ALA A 153 -8.15 7.33 -22.88
C ALA A 153 -9.13 6.19 -23.17
N ALA A 154 -8.63 4.97 -23.43
CA ALA A 154 -9.47 3.81 -23.66
C ALA A 154 -10.33 3.45 -22.43
N ILE A 155 -9.81 3.60 -21.20
CA ILE A 155 -10.61 3.39 -19.97
C ILE A 155 -11.80 4.36 -19.94
N LEU A 156 -11.57 5.64 -20.24
CA LEU A 156 -12.63 6.65 -20.26
C LEU A 156 -13.69 6.35 -21.31
N GLU A 157 -13.29 5.93 -22.52
CA GLU A 157 -14.20 5.50 -23.59
C GLU A 157 -15.02 4.26 -23.17
N GLU A 158 -14.35 3.23 -22.67
CA GLU A 158 -14.98 1.96 -22.28
C GLU A 158 -15.91 2.10 -21.07
N PHE A 159 -15.62 3.04 -20.16
CA PHE A 159 -16.45 3.32 -19.00
C PHE A 159 -17.64 4.23 -19.34
N GLY A 160 -17.44 5.20 -20.23
CA GLY A 160 -18.52 6.07 -20.71
C GLY A 160 -19.52 5.38 -21.64
N ALA A 161 -19.15 4.24 -22.21
CA ALA A 161 -20.02 3.39 -23.05
C ALA A 161 -20.83 2.36 -22.26
N THR A 162 -20.61 2.23 -20.94
CA THR A 162 -21.38 1.37 -20.03
C THR A 162 -22.61 2.08 -19.48
#